data_AF-A0A7S4FTA9-F1
#
_entry.id   AF-A0A7S4FTA9-F1
#
_cell.length_a   1.000
_cell.length_b   1.000
_cell.length_c   1.000
_cell.angle_alpha   90.00
_cell.angle_beta   90.00
_cell.angle_gamma   90.00
#
_symmetry.space_group_name_H-M   'P 1'
#
loop_
_entity.id
_entity.type
_entity.pdbx_description
1 polymer ?
#
loop_
_entity_poly.entity_id
_entity_poly.type
_entity_poly.pdbx_seq_one_letter_code
_entity_poly.pdbx_strand_id
1 'polypeptide(L)'
;DRVVAAEERPEQGGMFLVKWRGLPYSECTWETAEDMADPSKVAAFHNTNRVPPKGARTKPPRPDKATAINMANLSFKNGHTLRDYQVEGVRWLLFSWLQNRSVLLGDEMGLGKTV
;
A
#
# COMPACT_ATOMS: atom_id res chain seq x y z
N ASP A 1 -12.38 2.14 4.62
CA ASP A 1 -13.15 0.88 4.69
C ASP A 1 -12.62 -0.09 3.63
N ARG A 2 -12.63 -1.39 3.92
CA ARG A 2 -12.13 -2.46 3.04
C ARG A 2 -12.78 -3.81 3.39
N VAL A 3 -12.81 -4.74 2.44
CA VAL A 3 -13.17 -6.13 2.71
C VAL A 3 -11.96 -6.87 3.28
N VAL A 4 -12.17 -7.71 4.29
CA VAL A 4 -11.10 -8.46 4.98
C VAL A 4 -11.23 -9.98 4.84
N ALA A 5 -12.43 -10.48 4.60
CA ALA A 5 -12.69 -11.90 4.32
C ALA A 5 -13.91 -12.05 3.40
N ALA A 6 -14.03 -13.21 2.77
CA ALA A 6 -15.18 -13.61 1.96
C ALA A 6 -15.57 -15.05 2.32
N GLU A 7 -16.87 -15.32 2.38
CA GLU A 7 -17.47 -16.62 2.70
C GLU A 7 -18.68 -16.84 1.78
N GLU A 8 -18.89 -18.06 1.29
CA GLU A 8 -20.11 -18.42 0.57
C GLU A 8 -21.09 -19.12 1.52
N ARG A 9 -22.30 -18.58 1.66
CA ARG A 9 -23.36 -19.18 2.49
C ARG A 9 -24.46 -19.77 1.60
N PRO A 10 -24.96 -20.98 1.91
CA PRO A 10 -25.94 -21.68 1.05
C PRO A 10 -27.24 -20.90 0.80
N GLU A 11 -27.72 -20.13 1.79
CA GLU A 11 -29.02 -19.46 1.74
C GLU A 11 -28.95 -17.98 1.35
N GLN A 12 -27.77 -17.35 1.49
CA GLN A 12 -27.60 -15.89 1.39
C GLN A 12 -26.55 -15.48 0.35
N GLY A 13 -25.94 -16.45 -0.35
CA GLY A 13 -24.93 -16.20 -1.36
C GLY A 13 -23.57 -15.79 -0.78
N GLY A 14 -22.79 -15.04 -1.58
CA GLY A 14 -21.46 -14.55 -1.22
C GLY A 14 -21.53 -13.42 -0.19
N MET A 15 -21.00 -13.67 1.00
CA MET A 15 -20.88 -12.74 2.12
C MET A 15 -19.44 -12.25 2.26
N PHE A 16 -19.30 -11.00 2.71
CA PHE A 16 -18.01 -10.36 2.86
C PHE A 16 -17.89 -9.68 4.22
N LEU A 17 -16.76 -9.88 4.89
CA LEU A 17 -16.48 -9.23 6.16
C LEU A 17 -15.93 -7.82 5.89
N VAL A 18 -16.69 -6.80 6.28
CA VAL A 18 -16.38 -5.40 6.01
C VAL A 18 -15.70 -4.75 7.21
N LYS A 19 -14.51 -4.18 6.96
CA LYS A 19 -13.85 -3.26 7.88
C LYS A 19 -14.32 -1.83 7.61
N TRP A 20 -15.20 -1.32 8.46
CA TRP A 20 -15.74 0.04 8.36
C TRP A 20 -14.69 1.13 8.62
N ARG A 21 -14.91 2.31 8.02
CA ARG A 21 -14.06 3.50 8.24
C ARG A 21 -14.38 4.08 9.62
N GLY A 22 -13.35 4.47 10.37
CA GLY A 22 -13.52 5.08 11.70
C GLY A 22 -13.80 4.11 12.85
N LEU A 23 -14.25 2.88 12.58
CA LEU A 23 -14.44 1.86 13.61
C LEU A 23 -13.17 1.01 13.82
N PRO A 24 -13.04 0.27 14.94
CA PRO A 24 -11.99 -0.74 15.10
C PRO A 24 -12.27 -2.02 14.30
N TYR A 25 -11.39 -3.03 14.41
CA TYR A 25 -11.55 -4.33 13.74
C TYR A 25 -12.61 -5.23 14.41
N SER A 26 -12.88 -5.04 15.70
CA SER A 26 -13.91 -5.80 16.42
C SER A 26 -15.32 -5.54 15.89
N GLU A 27 -15.55 -4.36 15.31
CA GLU A 27 -16.84 -3.92 14.76
C GLU A 27 -16.99 -4.28 13.26
N CYS A 28 -16.31 -5.32 12.78
CA CYS A 28 -16.52 -5.77 11.40
C CYS A 28 -17.82 -6.58 11.32
N THR A 29 -18.60 -6.35 10.27
CA THR A 29 -19.86 -7.04 10.02
C THR A 29 -19.80 -7.80 8.70
N TRP A 30 -20.60 -8.86 8.60
CA TRP A 30 -20.78 -9.62 7.36
C TRP A 30 -21.90 -8.97 6.55
N GLU A 31 -21.57 -8.52 5.35
CA GLU A 31 -22.50 -7.86 4.43
C GLU A 31 -22.58 -8.63 3.12
N THR A 32 -23.72 -8.55 2.44
CA THR A 32 -23.87 -9.11 1.09
C THR A 32 -23.20 -8.21 0.05
N ALA A 33 -23.00 -8.73 -1.16
CA ALA A 33 -22.55 -7.92 -2.29
C ALA A 33 -23.51 -6.76 -2.62
N GLU A 34 -24.81 -6.94 -2.36
CA GLU A 34 -25.86 -5.96 -2.67
C GLU A 34 -25.89 -4.81 -1.66
N ASP A 35 -25.58 -5.11 -0.39
CA ASP A 35 -25.50 -4.11 0.69
C ASP A 35 -24.23 -3.25 0.62
N MET A 36 -23.25 -3.64 -0.21
CA MET A 36 -22.05 -2.85 -0.41
C MET A 36 -22.26 -1.66 -1.34
N ALA A 37 -22.06 -0.46 -0.80
CA ALA A 37 -22.11 0.78 -1.56
C ALA A 37 -21.03 0.88 -2.68
N ASP A 38 -19.92 0.15 -2.57
CA ASP A 38 -18.80 0.24 -3.50
C ASP A 38 -18.26 -1.16 -3.90
N PRO A 39 -18.68 -1.69 -5.07
CA PRO A 39 -18.21 -2.96 -5.61
C PRO A 39 -16.69 -3.00 -5.89
N SER A 40 -16.03 -1.85 -6.04
CA SER A 40 -14.59 -1.80 -6.31
C SER A 40 -13.77 -2.33 -5.12
N LYS A 41 -14.33 -2.29 -3.90
CA LYS A 41 -13.71 -2.83 -2.68
C LYS A 41 -13.58 -4.35 -2.74
N VAL A 42 -14.57 -5.02 -3.32
CA VAL A 42 -14.57 -6.48 -3.51
C VAL A 42 -13.51 -6.87 -4.54
N ALA A 43 -13.44 -6.16 -5.67
CA ALA A 43 -12.40 -6.37 -6.67
C ALA A 43 -10.98 -6.13 -6.10
N ALA A 44 -10.81 -5.08 -5.30
CA ALA A 44 -9.55 -4.79 -4.61
C ALA A 44 -9.14 -5.90 -3.62
N PHE A 45 -10.11 -6.47 -2.91
CA PHE A 45 -9.91 -7.60 -2.01
C PHE A 45 -9.43 -8.84 -2.77
N HIS A 46 -10.09 -9.22 -3.86
CA HIS A 46 -9.67 -10.34 -4.68
C HIS A 46 -8.28 -10.13 -5.28
N ASN A 47 -7.94 -8.90 -5.69
CA ASN A 47 -6.61 -8.59 -6.20
C ASN A 47 -5.52 -8.72 -5.11
N THR A 48 -5.79 -8.25 -3.90
CA THR A 48 -4.81 -8.23 -2.80
C THR A 48 -4.63 -9.59 -2.15
N ASN A 49 -5.71 -10.38 -2.04
CA ASN A 49 -5.68 -11.71 -1.40
C ASN A 49 -5.27 -12.85 -2.34
N ARG A 50 -4.84 -12.53 -3.56
CA ARG A 50 -4.17 -13.48 -4.42
C ARG A 50 -2.90 -13.98 -3.75
N VAL A 51 -2.90 -15.26 -3.37
CA VAL A 51 -1.73 -15.92 -2.82
C VAL A 51 -0.66 -15.95 -3.93
N PRO A 52 0.51 -15.30 -3.72
CA PRO A 52 1.57 -15.38 -4.70
C PRO A 52 2.00 -16.84 -4.86
N PRO A 53 2.37 -17.28 -6.08
CA PRO A 53 2.89 -18.63 -6.31
C PRO A 53 4.03 -18.96 -5.34
N LYS A 54 4.14 -20.24 -4.95
CA LYS A 54 5.27 -20.71 -4.13
C LYS A 54 6.58 -20.32 -4.82
N GLY A 55 7.45 -19.59 -4.10
CA GLY A 55 8.72 -19.09 -4.62
C GLY A 55 8.71 -17.65 -5.15
N ALA A 56 7.56 -16.99 -5.31
CA ALA A 56 7.47 -15.60 -5.79
C ALA A 56 7.93 -14.55 -4.74
N ARG A 57 8.18 -14.96 -3.49
CA ARG A 57 8.64 -14.07 -2.40
C ARG A 57 10.16 -14.03 -2.26
N THR A 58 10.90 -14.06 -3.37
CA THR A 58 12.33 -13.78 -3.33
C THR A 58 12.52 -12.27 -3.18
N LYS A 59 13.31 -11.84 -2.19
CA LYS A 59 13.73 -10.43 -2.12
C LYS A 59 14.59 -10.19 -3.36
N PRO A 60 14.25 -9.23 -4.23
CA PRO A 60 15.10 -8.93 -5.37
C PRO A 60 16.50 -8.54 -4.86
N PRO A 61 17.58 -8.93 -5.57
CA PRO A 61 18.90 -8.47 -5.23
C PRO A 61 18.94 -6.94 -5.30
N ARG A 62 19.72 -6.32 -4.42
CA ARG A 62 19.89 -4.87 -4.46
C ARG A 62 20.57 -4.47 -5.78
N PRO A 63 20.13 -3.37 -6.43
CA PRO A 63 20.83 -2.84 -7.60
C PRO A 63 22.28 -2.46 -7.29
N ASP A 64 23.11 -2.38 -8.33
CA ASP A 64 24.49 -1.92 -8.19
C ASP A 64 24.55 -0.46 -7.72
N LYS A 65 25.60 -0.10 -6.98
CA LYS A 65 25.85 1.26 -6.48
C LYS A 65 25.98 2.28 -7.60
N ALA A 66 26.43 1.87 -8.78
CA ALA A 66 26.51 2.72 -9.97
C ALA A 66 25.17 2.94 -10.69
N THR A 67 24.09 2.28 -10.23
CA THR A 67 22.77 2.44 -10.85
C THR A 67 22.29 3.87 -10.68
N ALA A 68 22.20 4.59 -11.81
CA ALA A 68 21.59 5.91 -11.84
C ALA A 68 20.09 5.78 -11.54
N ILE A 69 19.63 6.43 -10.48
CA ILE A 69 18.20 6.48 -10.18
C ILE A 69 17.61 7.64 -10.99
N ASN A 70 16.70 7.31 -11.90
CA ASN A 70 15.87 8.32 -12.53
C ASN A 70 14.81 8.79 -11.53
N MET A 71 14.96 10.03 -11.06
CA MET A 71 14.06 10.71 -10.14
C MET A 71 13.14 11.73 -10.85
N ALA A 72 13.19 11.78 -12.19
CA ALA A 72 12.34 12.70 -12.94
C ALA A 72 10.88 12.25 -12.84
N ASN A 73 9.99 13.20 -12.52
CA ASN A 73 8.54 12.99 -12.49
C ASN A 73 8.07 11.92 -11.48
N LEU A 74 8.61 11.95 -10.25
CA LEU A 74 8.03 11.20 -9.13
C LEU A 74 6.63 11.74 -8.82
N SER A 75 5.64 11.21 -9.52
CA SER A 75 4.24 11.32 -9.14
C SER A 75 3.89 10.18 -8.20
N PHE A 76 3.15 10.49 -7.15
CA PHE A 76 2.57 9.52 -6.23
C PHE A 76 1.05 9.57 -6.35
N LYS A 77 0.35 8.83 -5.48
CA LYS A 77 -1.11 8.62 -5.48
C LYS A 77 -1.88 9.83 -6.04
N ASN A 78 -2.81 9.56 -6.95
CA ASN A 78 -3.67 10.57 -7.57
C ASN A 78 -2.93 11.64 -8.41
N GLY A 79 -1.72 11.34 -8.88
CA GLY A 79 -0.96 12.25 -9.75
C GLY A 79 -0.34 13.43 -9.01
N HIS A 80 -0.26 13.38 -7.67
CA HIS A 80 0.43 14.40 -6.89
C HIS A 80 1.94 14.31 -7.09
N THR A 81 2.63 15.46 -7.02
CA THR A 81 4.08 15.56 -7.13
C THR A 81 4.70 15.96 -5.80
N LEU A 82 5.94 15.53 -5.58
CA LEU A 82 6.74 15.93 -4.42
C LEU A 82 7.27 17.36 -4.60
N ARG A 83 7.41 18.08 -3.48
CA ARG A 83 8.14 19.35 -3.44
C ARG A 83 9.64 19.10 -3.58
N ASP A 84 10.40 20.11 -4.01
CA ASP A 84 11.84 19.98 -4.30
C ASP A 84 12.63 19.38 -3.12
N TYR A 85 12.42 19.88 -1.90
CA TYR A 85 13.10 19.36 -0.71
C TYR A 85 12.71 17.90 -0.38
N GLN A 86 11.51 17.46 -0.74
CA GLN A 86 11.07 16.07 -0.54
C GLN A 86 11.74 15.15 -1.58
N VAL A 87 11.91 15.63 -2.81
CA VAL A 87 12.66 14.92 -3.86
C VAL A 87 14.11 14.71 -3.41
N GLU A 88 14.74 15.73 -2.83
CA GLU A 88 16.08 15.61 -2.25
C GLU A 88 16.15 14.59 -1.11
N GLY A 89 15.16 14.61 -0.20
CA GLY A 89 15.04 13.62 0.88
C GLY A 89 14.95 12.19 0.36
N VAL A 90 14.08 11.93 -0.63
CA VAL A 90 13.96 10.61 -1.28
C VAL A 90 15.25 10.21 -1.99
N ARG A 91 15.92 11.15 -2.67
CA ARG A 91 17.22 10.91 -3.33
C ARG A 91 18.25 10.44 -2.31
N TRP A 92 18.32 11.11 -1.17
CA TRP A 92 19.25 10.78 -0.10
C TRP A 92 18.96 9.43 0.56
N LEU A 93 17.69 9.11 0.80
CA LEU A 93 17.28 7.80 1.31
C LEU A 93 17.70 6.68 0.36
N LEU A 94 17.44 6.86 -0.93
CA LEU A 94 17.74 5.85 -1.94
C LEU A 94 19.24 5.69 -2.17
N PHE A 95 19.99 6.79 -2.16
CA PHE A 95 21.45 6.76 -2.15
C PHE A 95 21.98 5.97 -0.94
N SER A 96 21.48 6.25 0.26
CA SER A 96 21.91 5.56 1.48
C SER A 96 21.58 4.08 1.45
N TRP A 97 20.40 3.73 0.91
CA TRP A 97 20.00 2.34 0.67
C TRP A 97 20.96 1.65 -0.31
N LEU A 98 21.33 2.27 -1.44
CA LEU A 98 22.35 1.71 -2.35
C LEU A 98 23.70 1.52 -1.65
N GLN A 99 24.07 2.39 -0.72
CA GLN A 99 25.32 2.31 0.03
C GLN A 99 25.31 1.35 1.23
N ASN A 100 24.25 0.55 1.44
CA ASN A 100 24.13 -0.33 2.62
C ASN A 100 24.17 0.45 3.95
N ARG A 101 23.69 1.69 3.97
CA ARG A 101 23.69 2.53 5.17
C ARG A 101 22.27 2.77 5.66
N SER A 102 22.01 2.38 6.91
CA SER A 102 20.79 2.77 7.63
C SER A 102 20.82 4.25 7.96
N VAL A 103 19.66 4.90 7.93
CA VAL A 103 19.51 6.35 8.13
C VAL A 103 18.32 6.67 9.02
N LEU A 104 18.36 7.84 9.65
CA LEU A 104 17.28 8.40 10.46
C LEU A 104 16.78 9.69 9.80
N LEU A 105 15.46 9.84 9.69
CA LEU A 105 14.84 11.09 9.21
C LEU A 105 14.57 12.00 10.40
N GLY A 106 15.32 13.10 10.50
CA GLY A 106 15.30 14.04 11.62
C GLY A 106 14.62 15.38 11.30
N ASP A 107 13.91 15.49 10.18
CA ASP A 107 13.34 16.77 9.72
C ASP A 107 12.23 17.30 10.64
N GLU A 108 11.97 18.60 10.57
CA GLU A 108 10.91 19.30 11.31
C GLU A 108 9.52 18.66 11.12
N MET A 109 8.69 18.73 12.17
CA MET A 109 7.31 18.27 12.11
C MET A 109 6.52 19.04 11.05
N GLY A 110 5.62 18.37 10.33
CA GLY A 110 4.83 19.01 9.27
C GLY A 110 5.48 19.08 7.89
N LEU A 111 6.77 18.74 7.74
CA LEU A 111 7.45 18.73 6.43
C LEU A 111 7.07 17.57 5.49
N GLY A 112 6.06 16.78 5.85
CA GLY A 112 5.53 15.73 4.96
C GLY A 112 6.41 14.47 4.88
N LYS A 113 6.91 13.99 6.03
CA LYS A 113 7.64 12.70 6.13
C LYS A 113 6.80 11.46 5.81
N THR A 114 5.47 11.59 5.79
CA THR A 114 4.50 10.49 5.58
C THR A 114 3.77 10.57 4.24
N VAL A 115 4.23 11.45 3.34
CA VAL A 115 3.58 11.74 2.04
C VAL A 115 3.63 10.52 1.13
#